data_AF-A0A511XE08-F1
#
_entry.id   AF-A0A511XE08-F1
#
_cell.length_a   1.000
_cell.length_b   1.000
_cell.length_c   1.000
_cell.angle_alpha   90.00
_cell.angle_beta   90.00
_cell.angle_gamma   90.00
#
_symmetry.space_group_name_H-M   'P 1'
#
loop_
_entity.id
_entity.type
_entity.pdbx_description
1 polymer ?
#
loop_
_entity_poly.entity_id
_entity_poly.type
_entity_poly.pdbx_seq_one_letter_code
_entity_poly.pdbx_strand_id
1 'polypeptide(L)' 'MWEHRILSPKPGARLFGMFSERDTFIGLHLERRDLIDNDMASQISATKRAWRTLFPTYAPIQGDSADDYLSRYVIV' A
#
# COMPACT_ATOMS: atom_id res chain seq x y z
N MET A 1 4.65 4.22 1.52
CA MET A 1 3.46 3.68 0.82
C MET A 1 3.79 2.25 0.47
N TRP A 2 2.84 1.34 0.66
CA TRP A 2 3.03 -0.09 0.49
C TRP A 2 2.04 -0.67 -0.53
N GLU A 3 2.47 -1.71 -1.24
CA GLU A 3 1.61 -2.51 -2.11
C GLU A 3 1.58 -3.98 -1.64
N HIS A 4 0.40 -4.59 -1.66
CA HIS A 4 0.25 -6.04 -1.55
C HIS A 4 -0.14 -6.63 -2.90
N ARG A 5 0.58 -7.66 -3.34
CA ARG A 5 0.36 -8.32 -4.63
C ARG A 5 -0.59 -9.50 -4.49
N ILE A 6 -1.67 -9.47 -5.26
CA ILE A 6 -2.63 -10.56 -5.37
C ILE A 6 -2.34 -11.30 -6.67
N LEU A 7 -1.83 -12.52 -6.56
CA LEU A 7 -1.33 -13.29 -7.71
C LEU A 7 -2.41 -14.15 -8.40
N SER A 8 -3.54 -14.39 -7.72
CA SER A 8 -4.64 -15.23 -8.19
C SER A 8 -5.99 -14.61 -7.80
N PRO A 9 -7.00 -14.61 -8.68
CA PRO A 9 -6.98 -15.12 -10.06
C PRO A 9 -6.15 -14.23 -11.01
N LYS A 10 -5.92 -14.70 -12.25
CA LYS A 10 -5.31 -13.88 -13.31
C LYS A 10 -6.39 -13.13 -14.11
N PRO A 11 -6.16 -11.87 -14.55
CA PRO A 11 -4.99 -11.05 -14.23
C PRO A 11 -4.97 -10.70 -12.74
N GLY A 12 -3.79 -10.77 -12.13
CA GLY A 12 -3.63 -10.45 -10.71
C GLY A 12 -3.94 -8.97 -10.42
N ALA A 13 -3.90 -8.59 -9.16
CA ALA A 13 -4.17 -7.22 -8.72
C ALA A 13 -3.11 -6.74 -7.72
N ARG A 14 -3.06 -5.44 -7.47
CA ARG A 14 -2.28 -4.85 -6.37
C ARG A 14 -3.20 -4.00 -5.50
N LEU A 15 -3.12 -4.24 -4.20
CA LEU A 15 -3.78 -3.44 -3.17
C LEU A 15 -2.78 -2.39 -2.67
N PHE A 16 -3.09 -1.12 -2.86
CA PHE A 16 -2.28 0.00 -2.42
C PHE A 16 -2.79 0.55 -1.09
N GLY A 17 -1.86 0.97 -0.22
CA GLY A 17 -2.22 1.47 1.09
C GLY A 17 -1.03 1.96 1.90
N MET A 18 -1.27 2.19 3.19
CA MET A 18 -0.27 2.61 4.15
C MET A 18 -0.54 1.99 5.52
N PHE A 19 0.48 1.95 6.37
CA PHE A 19 0.33 1.53 7.75
C PHE A 19 -0.14 2.71 8.60
N SER A 20 -1.21 2.49 9.39
CA SER A 20 -1.62 3.44 10.43
C SER A 20 -0.70 3.32 11.64
N GLU A 21 -0.39 2.09 12.00
CA GLU A 21 0.49 1.73 13.10
C GLU A 21 1.23 0.42 12.75
N ARG A 22 2.15 -0.02 13.63
CA ARG A 22 2.90 -1.25 13.40
C ARG A 22 1.93 -2.42 13.29
N ASP A 23 2.18 -3.32 12.34
CA ASP A 23 1.35 -4.49 12.00
C ASP A 23 -0.08 -4.16 11.52
N THR A 24 -0.42 -2.88 11.31
CA THR A 24 -1.77 -2.47 10.89
C THR A 24 -1.71 -1.74 9.54
N PHE A 25 -1.93 -2.50 8.48
CA PHE A 25 -2.03 -1.98 7.11
C PHE A 25 -3.47 -1.62 6.74
N ILE A 26 -3.68 -0.42 6.22
CA ILE A 26 -4.96 0.01 5.67
C ILE A 26 -4.85 0.04 4.14
N GLY A 27 -5.58 -0.87 3.49
CA GLY A 27 -5.76 -0.88 2.04
C GLY A 27 -6.74 0.22 1.60
N LEU A 28 -6.32 1.05 0.65
CA LEU A 28 -7.06 2.23 0.21
C LEU A 28 -7.72 2.03 -1.16
N HIS A 29 -7.02 1.37 -2.09
CA HIS A 29 -7.59 1.05 -3.39
C HIS A 29 -6.90 -0.14 -4.03
N LEU A 30 -7.66 -0.83 -4.88
CA LEU A 30 -7.24 -2.02 -5.60
C LEU A 30 -7.17 -1.69 -7.09
N GLU A 31 -6.09 -2.11 -7.75
CA GLU A 31 -5.94 -1.95 -9.19
C GLU A 31 -5.48 -3.26 -9.84
N ARG A 32 -5.92 -3.52 -11.06
CA ARG A 32 -5.49 -4.72 -11.79
C ARG A 32 -4.05 -4.56 -12.25
N ARG A 33 -3.27 -5.64 -12.19
CA ARG A 33 -1.84 -5.64 -12.53
C ARG A 33 -1.56 -5.09 -13.93
N ASP A 34 -2.37 -5.49 -14.90
CA ASP A 34 -2.21 -5.10 -16.30
C ASP A 34 -2.52 -3.62 -16.57
N LEU A 35 -3.12 -2.91 -15.61
CA LEU A 35 -3.39 -1.47 -15.68
C LEU A 35 -2.34 -0.63 -14.93
N ILE A 36 -1.44 -1.25 -14.16
CA ILE A 36 -0.46 -0.55 -13.29
C ILE A 36 0.86 -0.31 -13.99
N ASP A 37 1.30 -1.22 -14.86
CA ASP A 37 2.71 -1.38 -15.23
C ASP A 37 3.35 -0.14 -15.91
N ASN A 38 2.55 0.86 -16.32
CA ASN A 38 3.04 2.12 -16.90
C ASN A 38 2.93 3.36 -15.99
N ASP A 39 2.31 3.27 -14.80
CA ASP A 39 2.03 4.47 -13.98
C ASP A 39 2.00 4.23 -12.46
N MET A 40 3.09 3.64 -11.93
CA MET A 40 3.26 3.48 -10.48
C MET A 40 3.27 4.84 -9.74
N ALA A 41 3.76 5.91 -10.38
CA ALA A 41 3.82 7.25 -9.79
C ALA A 41 2.43 7.81 -9.48
N SER A 42 1.46 7.60 -10.38
CA SER A 42 0.07 7.94 -10.13
C SER A 42 -0.52 7.12 -8.98
N GLN A 43 -0.21 5.81 -8.89
CA GLN A 43 -0.68 4.98 -7.78
C GLN A 43 -0.16 5.46 -6.41
N ILE A 44 1.12 5.84 -6.32
CA ILE A 44 1.70 6.46 -5.11
C ILE A 44 0.92 7.72 -4.75
N SER A 45 0.69 8.60 -5.74
CA SER A 45 0.05 9.90 -5.55
C SER A 45 -1.43 9.77 -5.17
N ALA A 46 -2.15 8.83 -5.79
CA ALA A 46 -3.52 8.48 -5.47
C ALA A 46 -3.64 7.94 -4.04
N THR A 47 -2.73 7.04 -3.63
CA THR A 47 -2.70 6.50 -2.26
C THR A 47 -2.51 7.61 -1.23
N LYS A 48 -1.53 8.51 -1.46
CA LYS A 48 -1.29 9.68 -0.58
C LYS A 48 -2.46 10.64 -0.52
N ARG A 49 -3.22 10.78 -1.62
CA ARG A 49 -4.43 11.60 -1.65
C ARG A 49 -5.56 10.95 -0.87
N ALA A 50 -5.85 9.68 -1.15
CA ALA A 50 -6.89 8.91 -0.47
C ALA A 50 -6.68 8.90 1.06
N TRP A 51 -5.44 8.71 1.51
CA TRP A 51 -5.12 8.79 2.94
C TRP A 51 -5.47 10.17 3.53
N ARG A 52 -4.99 11.26 2.93
CA ARG A 52 -5.26 12.63 3.43
C ARG A 52 -6.75 12.96 3.43
N THR A 53 -7.53 12.38 2.52
CA THR A 53 -8.97 12.58 2.45
C THR A 53 -9.71 11.80 3.54
N LEU A 54 -9.35 10.54 3.78
CA LEU A 54 -10.04 9.67 4.75
C LEU A 54 -9.55 9.89 6.19
N PHE A 55 -8.27 10.23 6.36
CA PHE A 55 -7.58 10.34 7.64
C PHE A 55 -6.85 11.70 7.77
N PRO A 56 -7.55 12.84 7.71
CA PRO A 56 -6.93 14.15 7.63
C PRO A 56 -6.08 14.53 8.86
N THR A 57 -6.40 13.99 10.04
CA THR A 57 -5.72 14.27 11.31
C THR A 57 -4.80 13.15 11.76
N TYR A 58 -4.66 12.08 10.98
CA TYR A 58 -3.88 10.90 11.37
C TYR A 58 -2.81 10.62 10.33
N ALA A 59 -1.56 10.83 10.70
CA ALA A 59 -0.43 10.56 9.82
C ALA A 59 -0.17 9.06 9.72
N PRO A 60 0.15 8.52 8.53
CA PRO A 60 0.60 7.14 8.41
C PRO A 60 2.00 7.00 9.05
N ILE A 61 2.36 5.79 9.45
CA ILE A 61 3.75 5.48 9.84
C ILE A 61 4.71 5.85 8.72
N GLN A 62 5.85 6.41 9.11
CA GLN A 62 7.02 6.59 8.26
C GLN A 62 8.17 5.77 8.82
N GLY A 63 8.90 5.11 7.94
CA GLY A 63 10.00 4.21 8.26
C GLY A 63 10.74 3.82 6.99
N ASP A 64 12.00 3.43 7.16
CA ASP A 64 12.95 3.18 6.07
C ASP A 64 13.24 1.68 5.88
N SER A 65 12.80 0.84 6.83
CA SER A 65 13.00 -0.61 6.83
C SER A 65 11.68 -1.36 7.06
N ALA A 66 11.65 -2.66 6.77
CA ALA A 66 10.47 -3.49 7.03
C ALA A 66 10.14 -3.61 8.53
N ASP A 67 11.16 -3.57 9.39
CA ASP A 67 11.02 -3.68 10.85
C ASP A 67 10.24 -2.50 11.47
N ASP A 68 10.24 -1.34 10.80
CA ASP A 68 9.47 -0.17 11.24
C ASP A 68 7.96 -0.38 11.10
N TYR A 69 7.54 -1.27 10.20
CA TYR A 69 6.13 -1.51 9.88
C TYR A 69 5.62 -2.86 10.39
N LEU A 70 6.49 -3.87 10.47
CA LEU A 70 6.13 -5.25 10.77
C LEU A 70 6.91 -5.77 11.98
N SER A 71 6.26 -6.55 12.85
CA SER A 71 6.92 -7.24 13.96
C SER A 71 7.43 -8.63 13.58
N ARG A 72 6.76 -9.29 12.62
CA ARG A 72 7.11 -10.65 12.15
C ARG A 72 6.83 -10.76 10.66
N TYR A 73 7.87 -11.09 9.89
CA TYR A 73 7.75 -11.27 8.44
C TYR A 73 8.81 -12.25 7.92
N VAL A 74 8.61 -12.71 6.70
CA VAL A 74 9.58 -13.54 5.95
C VAL A 74 9.97 -12.78 4.71
N ILE A 75 11.28 -12.70 4.44
CA ILE A 75 11.81 -12.20 3.17
C ILE A 75 11.92 -13.42 2.25
N VAL A 76 11.23 -13.39 1.11
CA VAL A 76 11.20 -14.45 0.09
C VAL A 76 11.93 -13.98 -1.15
#